data_AF-A0A0A0JT10-F1
#
_entry.id   AF-A0A0A0JT10-F1
#
_cell.length_a   1.000
_cell.length_b   1.000
_cell.length_c   1.000
_cell.angle_alpha   90.00
_cell.angle_beta   90.00
_cell.angle_gamma   90.00
#
_symmetry.space_group_name_H-M   'P 1'
#
loop_
_entity.id
_entity.type
_entity.pdbx_description
1 polymer ?
#
loop_
_entity_poly.entity_id
_entity_poly.type
_entity_poly.pdbx_seq_one_letter_code
_entity_poly.pdbx_strand_id
1 'polypeptide(L)'
;MAKELEFNDAARKALERGVDALANAVKVTLGPKGRNVVIDKKWGAPTITNDGVTIAREIELEDAYENLGAQLAKEVATKTNDVAGDGTTTATVLAQAMVREGLRNVTAGAAPAALKRGMDKAVDAVSERLLENAREVDGKDEIASVASLSAQDPEIGATIAEAFDKVGKDGVITVEESSTASTELEFTEGMQFDKGYISPYFISDAERMEAVLEDAYILINQGKISAIADVLPILEKVVQSGKPLVIISEDVDGEALSTLVVNKIRGTFNVVAVKAPGFGDRRKAMLQDMAVLTGGQVIAEEVGLKLESADLTVLGQARRVVVTKDTTTIIDGAGDRTEVEGRVGQIKAEIERTDSDWDREKLQERLAKLAGGVCVIKVGAHTEVELKEKKHRIEDAISATRAAIEEGIVAGGGSALIQAVKVIDGLGLEGDEKVGAAIVQKAAAEPLRWIAENAGLQGYVAVAKVSELEPGMGLNAATGEYEDLVKAGVIDPVKVTRSALRNAASIASMVLTTDTLVVEKKVDEDGNSAGHGHGGHGHSH
;
A
#
# COMPACT_ATOMS: atom_id res chain seq x y z
N MET A 1 19.05 -13.68 -25.48
CA MET A 1 19.33 -12.38 -26.12
C MET A 1 20.69 -11.87 -25.66
N ALA A 2 21.42 -11.15 -26.51
CA ALA A 2 22.72 -10.55 -26.12
C ALA A 2 22.49 -9.46 -25.07
N LYS A 3 23.51 -9.18 -24.24
CA LYS A 3 23.47 -8.13 -23.22
C LYS A 3 24.36 -6.96 -23.62
N GLU A 4 23.98 -5.77 -23.23
CA GLU A 4 24.80 -4.56 -23.30
C GLU A 4 25.23 -4.17 -21.88
N LEU A 5 26.46 -3.65 -21.75
CA LEU A 5 27.05 -3.32 -20.47
C LEU A 5 27.54 -1.88 -20.45
N GLU A 6 27.20 -1.16 -19.39
CA GLU A 6 27.70 0.18 -19.10
C GLU A 6 28.38 0.19 -17.72
N PHE A 7 29.47 0.93 -17.59
CA PHE A 7 30.38 0.83 -16.43
C PHE A 7 30.66 2.20 -15.79
N ASN A 8 31.09 2.19 -14.53
CA ASN A 8 31.63 3.32 -13.78
C ASN A 8 30.70 4.56 -13.78
N ASP A 9 31.26 5.73 -14.12
CA ASP A 9 30.57 7.01 -14.12
C ASP A 9 29.43 7.10 -15.14
N ALA A 10 29.57 6.43 -16.29
CA ALA A 10 28.54 6.42 -17.33
C ALA A 10 27.28 5.69 -16.83
N ALA A 11 27.47 4.51 -16.22
CA ALA A 11 26.42 3.75 -15.57
C ALA A 11 25.70 4.55 -14.47
N ARG A 12 26.47 5.19 -13.58
CA ARG A 12 25.90 5.98 -12.47
C ARG A 12 25.10 7.19 -12.98
N LYS A 13 25.58 7.87 -14.01
CA LYS A 13 24.86 8.99 -14.65
C LYS A 13 23.58 8.54 -15.36
N ALA A 14 23.58 7.36 -15.97
CA ALA A 14 22.37 6.80 -16.58
C ALA A 14 21.30 6.53 -15.51
N LEU A 15 21.68 5.91 -14.39
CA LEU A 15 20.78 5.73 -13.25
C LEU A 15 20.27 7.07 -12.70
N GLU A 16 21.14 8.06 -12.54
CA GLU A 16 20.77 9.41 -12.06
C GLU A 16 19.69 10.05 -12.94
N ARG A 17 19.86 10.01 -14.27
CA ARG A 17 18.87 10.56 -15.21
C ARG A 17 17.52 9.84 -15.11
N GLY A 18 17.54 8.52 -14.92
CA GLY A 18 16.35 7.72 -14.67
C GLY A 18 15.60 8.11 -13.39
N VAL A 19 16.35 8.22 -12.28
CA VAL A 19 15.83 8.66 -10.98
C VAL A 19 15.26 10.08 -11.10
N ASP A 20 15.97 10.98 -11.77
CA ASP A 20 15.54 12.36 -11.99
C ASP A 20 14.26 12.44 -12.81
N ALA A 21 14.14 11.68 -13.90
CA ALA A 21 12.95 11.67 -14.74
C ALA A 21 11.70 11.30 -13.92
N LEU A 22 11.78 10.23 -13.13
CA LEU A 22 10.69 9.81 -12.25
C LEU A 22 10.40 10.86 -11.16
N ALA A 23 11.43 11.29 -10.45
CA ALA A 23 11.26 12.23 -9.35
C ALA A 23 10.74 13.59 -9.80
N ASN A 24 11.14 14.06 -10.99
CA ASN A 24 10.66 15.33 -11.55
C ASN A 24 9.18 15.28 -11.91
N ALA A 25 8.68 14.13 -12.38
CA ALA A 25 7.25 13.95 -12.65
C ALA A 25 6.42 13.85 -11.37
N VAL A 26 6.96 13.23 -10.31
CA VAL A 26 6.25 13.00 -9.05
C VAL A 26 6.26 14.22 -8.13
N LYS A 27 7.38 14.92 -7.97
CA LYS A 27 7.54 15.98 -6.94
C LYS A 27 6.66 17.22 -7.13
N VAL A 28 6.10 17.41 -8.33
CA VAL A 28 5.16 18.52 -8.59
C VAL A 28 3.86 18.37 -7.80
N THR A 29 3.56 17.16 -7.30
CA THR A 29 2.37 16.89 -6.49
C THR A 29 2.59 17.14 -4.99
N LEU A 30 3.82 17.40 -4.55
CA LEU A 30 4.15 17.49 -3.13
C LEU A 30 3.56 18.75 -2.46
N GLY A 31 2.86 18.54 -1.34
CA GLY A 31 2.34 19.60 -0.47
C GLY A 31 0.93 20.09 -0.85
N PRO A 32 0.33 20.99 -0.04
CA PRO A 32 -1.07 21.42 -0.20
C PRO A 32 -1.33 22.27 -1.46
N LYS A 33 -0.27 22.73 -2.13
CA LYS A 33 -0.31 23.45 -3.41
C LYS A 33 0.32 22.62 -4.54
N GLY A 34 0.43 21.31 -4.35
CA GLY A 34 0.82 20.37 -5.38
C GLY A 34 -0.12 20.45 -6.59
N ARG A 35 0.40 20.10 -7.76
CA ARG A 35 -0.34 20.07 -9.03
C ARG A 35 -0.63 18.63 -9.42
N ASN A 36 -1.69 18.43 -10.20
CA ASN A 36 -2.01 17.12 -10.75
C ASN A 36 -1.11 16.80 -11.96
N VAL A 37 -0.86 15.51 -12.15
CA VAL A 37 -0.25 14.94 -13.34
C VAL A 37 -1.34 14.27 -14.16
N VAL A 38 -1.24 14.41 -15.49
CA VAL A 38 -2.15 13.77 -16.45
C VAL A 38 -1.43 12.59 -17.08
N ILE A 39 -2.04 11.41 -16.99
CA ILE A 39 -1.50 10.14 -17.47
C ILE A 39 -2.39 9.65 -18.60
N ASP A 40 -1.78 9.41 -19.77
CA ASP A 40 -2.49 8.87 -20.92
C ASP A 40 -2.91 7.41 -20.69
N LYS A 41 -4.06 7.02 -21.23
CA LYS A 41 -4.55 5.63 -21.20
C LYS A 41 -4.82 5.21 -22.64
N LYS A 42 -4.40 3.99 -22.99
CA LYS A 42 -4.60 3.43 -24.35
C LYS A 42 -6.06 3.44 -24.81
N TRP A 43 -7.00 3.40 -23.86
CA TRP A 43 -8.44 3.44 -24.08
C TRP A 43 -9.10 4.26 -22.96
N GLY A 44 -10.14 5.02 -23.30
CA GLY A 44 -10.90 5.82 -22.34
C GLY A 44 -10.33 7.22 -22.10
N ALA A 45 -10.72 7.83 -20.98
CA ALA A 45 -10.25 9.14 -20.57
C ALA A 45 -8.87 9.03 -19.87
N PRO A 46 -8.02 10.08 -19.94
CA PRO A 46 -6.78 10.10 -19.19
C PRO A 46 -7.03 10.12 -17.68
N THR A 47 -6.09 9.60 -16.91
CA THR A 47 -6.11 9.70 -15.45
C THR A 47 -5.51 11.03 -15.03
N ILE A 48 -6.20 11.76 -14.15
CA ILE A 48 -5.68 12.97 -13.51
C ILE A 48 -5.49 12.64 -12.03
N THR A 49 -4.27 12.76 -11.52
CA THR A 49 -3.95 12.38 -10.14
C THR A 49 -2.84 13.24 -9.54
N ASN A 50 -2.84 13.40 -8.22
CA ASN A 50 -1.73 13.93 -7.42
C ASN A 50 -1.01 12.82 -6.62
N ASP A 51 -1.44 11.56 -6.71
CA ASP A 51 -0.81 10.44 -6.02
C ASP A 51 0.53 10.07 -6.65
N GLY A 52 1.59 10.14 -5.83
CA GLY A 52 2.96 9.86 -6.23
C GLY A 52 3.20 8.42 -6.67
N VAL A 53 2.54 7.42 -6.08
CA VAL A 53 2.77 6.01 -6.47
C VAL A 53 2.08 5.68 -7.79
N THR A 54 0.87 6.20 -8.03
CA THR A 54 0.19 6.07 -9.32
C THR A 54 1.02 6.68 -10.45
N ILE A 55 1.57 7.89 -10.23
CA ILE A 55 2.44 8.53 -11.24
C ILE A 55 3.72 7.72 -11.44
N ALA A 56 4.38 7.29 -10.37
CA ALA A 56 5.63 6.52 -10.45
C ALA A 56 5.45 5.19 -11.20
N ARG A 57 4.29 4.53 -11.06
CA ARG A 57 3.99 3.25 -11.72
C ARG A 57 3.90 3.34 -13.23
N GLU A 58 3.47 4.47 -13.76
CA GLU A 58 3.24 4.71 -15.19
C GLU A 58 4.51 5.21 -15.90
N ILE A 59 5.61 5.42 -15.17
CA ILE A 59 6.88 5.89 -15.74
C ILE A 59 7.73 4.70 -16.20
N GLU A 60 7.91 4.64 -17.51
CA GLU A 60 8.81 3.72 -18.19
C GLU A 60 9.61 4.52 -19.24
N LEU A 61 10.94 4.38 -19.21
CA LEU A 61 11.83 5.12 -20.09
C LEU A 61 12.30 4.26 -21.26
N GLU A 62 12.46 4.89 -22.43
CA GLU A 62 12.88 4.21 -23.65
C GLU A 62 14.33 3.69 -23.58
N ASP A 63 15.22 4.47 -22.96
CA ASP A 63 16.59 4.06 -22.70
C ASP A 63 16.62 3.04 -21.57
N ALA A 64 17.20 1.86 -21.83
CA ALA A 64 17.16 0.76 -20.89
C ALA A 64 17.97 1.02 -19.62
N TYR A 65 19.07 1.79 -19.68
CA TYR A 65 19.90 2.10 -18.52
C TYR A 65 19.23 3.16 -17.64
N GLU A 66 18.66 4.21 -18.24
CA GLU A 66 17.87 5.20 -17.52
C GLU A 66 16.62 4.56 -16.93
N ASN A 67 15.96 3.64 -17.65
CA ASN A 67 14.79 2.96 -17.12
C ASN A 67 15.12 2.17 -15.84
N LEU A 68 16.30 1.54 -15.72
CA LEU A 68 16.72 0.91 -14.46
C LEU A 68 16.72 1.91 -13.28
N GLY A 69 17.19 3.13 -13.51
CA GLY A 69 17.15 4.20 -12.50
C GLY A 69 15.71 4.59 -12.12
N ALA A 70 14.83 4.71 -13.11
CA ALA A 70 13.40 4.97 -12.87
C ALA A 70 12.74 3.81 -12.10
N GLN A 71 13.01 2.55 -12.45
CA GLN A 71 12.47 1.39 -11.74
C GLN A 71 12.92 1.36 -10.26
N LEU A 72 14.18 1.70 -9.98
CA LEU A 72 14.69 1.82 -8.61
C LEU A 72 13.97 2.92 -7.82
N ALA A 73 13.73 4.09 -8.43
CA ALA A 73 12.99 5.16 -7.79
C ALA A 73 11.50 4.82 -7.60
N LYS A 74 10.90 4.04 -8.51
CA LYS A 74 9.54 3.51 -8.37
C LYS A 74 9.41 2.55 -7.18
N GLU A 75 10.45 1.74 -6.94
CA GLU A 75 10.49 0.84 -5.78
C GLU A 75 10.43 1.62 -4.45
N VAL A 76 11.09 2.79 -4.37
CA VAL A 76 11.00 3.69 -3.20
C VAL A 76 9.55 4.09 -2.92
N ALA A 77 8.85 4.56 -3.96
CA ALA A 77 7.46 5.01 -3.84
C ALA A 77 6.55 3.85 -3.44
N THR A 78 6.65 2.72 -4.15
CA THR A 78 5.81 1.54 -3.92
C THR A 78 6.03 0.99 -2.51
N LYS A 79 7.28 0.85 -2.05
CA LYS A 79 7.56 0.28 -0.74
C LYS A 79 7.14 1.19 0.42
N THR A 80 7.18 2.51 0.20
CA THR A 80 6.67 3.48 1.18
C THR A 80 5.16 3.38 1.30
N ASN A 81 4.47 3.26 0.16
CA ASN A 81 3.03 3.02 0.12
C ASN A 81 2.65 1.72 0.86
N ASP A 82 3.36 0.62 0.62
CA ASP A 82 3.06 -0.66 1.28
C ASP A 82 3.15 -0.61 2.81
N VAL A 83 4.04 0.24 3.36
CA VAL A 83 4.32 0.28 4.80
C VAL A 83 3.47 1.31 5.53
N ALA A 84 3.23 2.45 4.91
CA ALA A 84 2.60 3.59 5.56
C ALA A 84 1.36 4.13 4.82
N GLY A 85 1.17 3.75 3.56
CA GLY A 85 0.07 4.18 2.69
C GLY A 85 0.02 5.68 2.39
N ASP A 86 1.11 6.41 2.65
CA ASP A 86 1.30 7.82 2.33
C ASP A 86 2.82 8.12 2.29
N GLY A 87 3.21 9.31 1.84
CA GLY A 87 4.59 9.80 1.83
C GLY A 87 5.40 9.31 0.63
N THR A 88 4.76 8.74 -0.37
CA THR A 88 5.38 8.22 -1.60
C THR A 88 6.18 9.31 -2.32
N THR A 89 5.57 10.49 -2.52
CA THR A 89 6.21 11.68 -3.10
C THR A 89 7.38 12.18 -2.24
N THR A 90 7.24 12.20 -0.92
CA THR A 90 8.31 12.59 0.02
C THR A 90 9.51 11.65 -0.10
N ALA A 91 9.27 10.34 -0.17
CA ALA A 91 10.31 9.32 -0.32
C ALA A 91 11.06 9.47 -1.65
N THR A 92 10.33 9.72 -2.76
CA THR A 92 10.94 9.97 -4.07
C THR A 92 11.81 11.22 -4.09
N VAL A 93 11.35 12.31 -3.47
CA VAL A 93 12.13 13.57 -3.36
C VAL A 93 13.40 13.37 -2.54
N LEU A 94 13.32 12.66 -1.42
CA LEU A 94 14.49 12.31 -0.61
C LEU A 94 15.48 11.43 -1.40
N ALA A 95 14.98 10.43 -2.12
CA ALA A 95 15.81 9.53 -2.91
C ALA A 95 16.57 10.30 -4.00
N GLN A 96 15.88 11.19 -4.73
CA GLN A 96 16.49 12.05 -5.74
C GLN A 96 17.65 12.85 -5.16
N ALA A 97 17.45 13.51 -4.02
CA ALA A 97 18.49 14.35 -3.41
C ALA A 97 19.69 13.52 -2.92
N MET A 98 19.43 12.38 -2.28
CA MET A 98 20.49 11.50 -1.78
C MET A 98 21.31 10.87 -2.91
N VAL A 99 20.67 10.46 -4.01
CA VAL A 99 21.35 9.96 -5.20
C VAL A 99 22.24 11.05 -5.79
N ARG A 100 21.69 12.24 -6.05
CA ARG A 100 22.44 13.33 -6.68
C ARG A 100 23.64 13.78 -5.85
N GLU A 101 23.44 14.04 -4.56
CA GLU A 101 24.53 14.49 -3.68
C GLU A 101 25.52 13.35 -3.41
N GLY A 102 25.05 12.11 -3.28
CA GLY A 102 25.92 10.96 -3.11
C GLY A 102 26.81 10.70 -4.33
N LEU A 103 26.24 10.73 -5.54
CA LEU A 103 26.99 10.53 -6.78
C LEU A 103 28.05 11.60 -6.97
N ARG A 104 27.74 12.86 -6.64
CA ARG A 104 28.72 13.95 -6.63
C ARG A 104 29.92 13.64 -5.74
N ASN A 105 29.70 13.05 -4.56
CA ASN A 105 30.79 12.67 -3.64
C ASN A 105 31.55 11.43 -4.12
N VAL A 106 30.88 10.46 -4.75
CA VAL A 106 31.54 9.32 -5.41
C VAL A 106 32.46 9.79 -6.54
N THR A 107 31.99 10.72 -7.39
CA THR A 107 32.83 11.33 -8.44
C THR A 107 34.01 12.10 -7.85
N ALA A 108 33.88 12.68 -6.65
CA ALA A 108 34.97 13.32 -5.92
C ALA A 108 35.96 12.34 -5.26
N GLY A 109 35.72 11.03 -5.35
CA GLY A 109 36.62 9.97 -4.88
C GLY A 109 36.23 9.37 -3.52
N ALA A 110 35.09 9.73 -2.94
CA ALA A 110 34.61 9.11 -1.71
C ALA A 110 34.24 7.63 -1.94
N ALA A 111 34.55 6.78 -0.97
CA ALA A 111 34.26 5.35 -1.06
C ALA A 111 32.74 5.08 -0.90
N PRO A 112 32.04 4.51 -1.90
CA PRO A 112 30.60 4.30 -1.84
C PRO A 112 30.13 3.48 -0.63
N ALA A 113 30.90 2.46 -0.25
CA ALA A 113 30.59 1.63 0.91
C ALA A 113 30.69 2.40 2.25
N ALA A 114 31.59 3.38 2.35
CA ALA A 114 31.70 4.23 3.53
C ALA A 114 30.61 5.30 3.56
N LEU A 115 30.28 5.90 2.40
CA LEU A 115 29.11 6.78 2.27
C LEU A 115 27.84 6.07 2.75
N LYS A 116 27.60 4.83 2.27
CA LYS A 116 26.46 4.01 2.71
C LYS A 116 26.42 3.85 4.24
N ARG A 117 27.52 3.44 4.88
CA ARG A 117 27.56 3.29 6.35
C ARG A 117 27.25 4.59 7.08
N GLY A 118 27.75 5.71 6.56
CA GLY A 118 27.42 7.03 7.10
C GLY A 118 25.95 7.40 6.95
N MET A 119 25.36 7.12 5.78
CA MET A 119 23.95 7.33 5.51
C MET A 119 23.06 6.47 6.42
N ASP A 120 23.37 5.18 6.55
CA ASP A 120 22.63 4.25 7.41
C ASP A 120 22.59 4.76 8.87
N LYS A 121 23.76 5.10 9.44
CA LYS A 121 23.87 5.64 10.81
C LYS A 121 23.08 6.94 11.00
N ALA A 122 23.11 7.82 10.00
CA ALA A 122 22.36 9.08 10.05
C ALA A 122 20.85 8.83 10.01
N VAL A 123 20.38 7.94 9.12
CA VAL A 123 18.97 7.58 8.99
C VAL A 123 18.44 6.93 10.25
N ASP A 124 19.21 6.05 10.89
CA ASP A 124 18.83 5.42 12.15
C ASP A 124 18.66 6.46 13.27
N ALA A 125 19.66 7.33 13.47
CA ALA A 125 19.60 8.37 14.49
C ALA A 125 18.45 9.36 14.26
N VAL A 126 18.19 9.74 13.01
CA VAL A 126 17.06 10.62 12.66
C VAL A 126 15.73 9.92 12.87
N SER A 127 15.64 8.62 12.52
CA SER A 127 14.43 7.82 12.73
C SER A 127 14.09 7.69 14.22
N GLU A 128 15.10 7.45 15.07
CA GLU A 128 14.94 7.39 16.52
C GLU A 128 14.50 8.75 17.07
N ARG A 129 15.15 9.84 16.65
CA ARG A 129 14.76 11.19 17.08
C ARG A 129 13.33 11.56 16.70
N LEU A 130 12.88 11.17 15.50
CA LEU A 130 11.50 11.40 15.07
C LEU A 130 10.50 10.65 15.97
N LEU A 131 10.83 9.42 16.36
CA LEU A 131 10.00 8.61 17.25
C LEU A 131 9.99 9.16 18.69
N GLU A 132 11.12 9.64 19.20
CA GLU A 132 11.18 10.32 20.51
C GLU A 132 10.37 11.61 20.55
N ASN A 133 10.29 12.32 19.42
CA ASN A 133 9.50 13.54 19.27
C ASN A 133 8.02 13.27 18.96
N ALA A 134 7.64 12.00 18.76
CA ALA A 134 6.28 11.62 18.42
C ALA A 134 5.33 11.92 19.58
N ARG A 135 4.17 12.48 19.26
CA ARG A 135 3.04 12.59 20.19
C ARG A 135 2.00 11.57 19.81
N GLU A 136 1.45 10.86 20.79
CA GLU A 136 0.26 10.03 20.55
C GLU A 136 -0.90 10.90 20.03
N VAL A 137 -1.69 10.34 19.13
CA VAL A 137 -2.90 10.98 18.61
C VAL A 137 -3.96 10.98 19.71
N ASP A 138 -4.44 12.16 20.09
CA ASP A 138 -5.47 12.31 21.12
C ASP A 138 -6.80 12.75 20.50
N GLY A 139 -7.82 11.90 20.68
CA GLY A 139 -9.19 12.19 20.29
C GLY A 139 -9.47 12.20 18.78
N LYS A 140 -10.74 12.48 18.47
CA LYS A 140 -11.30 12.44 17.11
C LYS A 140 -10.82 13.59 16.22
N ASP A 141 -10.54 14.76 16.81
CA ASP A 141 -10.17 15.96 16.06
C ASP A 141 -8.78 15.84 15.41
N GLU A 142 -7.84 15.17 16.09
CA GLU A 142 -6.50 14.93 15.54
C GLU A 142 -6.52 13.85 14.46
N ILE A 143 -7.32 12.80 14.64
CA ILE A 143 -7.61 11.79 13.60
C ILE A 143 -8.19 12.48 12.36
N ALA A 144 -9.16 13.38 12.54
CA ALA A 144 -9.75 14.14 11.45
C ALA A 144 -8.68 15.02 10.76
N SER A 145 -7.79 15.66 11.52
CA SER A 145 -6.73 16.51 10.96
C SER A 145 -5.74 15.70 10.11
N VAL A 146 -5.28 14.54 10.58
CA VAL A 146 -4.41 13.64 9.79
C VAL A 146 -5.11 13.23 8.49
N ALA A 147 -6.35 12.75 8.61
CA ALA A 147 -7.12 12.30 7.47
C ALA A 147 -7.40 13.44 6.47
N SER A 148 -7.71 14.64 6.95
CA SER A 148 -7.97 15.82 6.12
C SER A 148 -6.74 16.30 5.37
N LEU A 149 -5.55 16.22 5.96
CA LEU A 149 -4.31 16.59 5.28
C LEU A 149 -3.97 15.62 4.15
N SER A 150 -4.06 14.32 4.44
CA SER A 150 -3.79 13.26 3.46
C SER A 150 -4.84 13.29 2.33
N ALA A 151 -6.13 13.47 2.67
CA ALA A 151 -7.21 13.61 1.71
C ALA A 151 -7.31 15.01 1.05
N GLN A 152 -6.56 16.00 1.51
CA GLN A 152 -6.72 17.41 1.13
C GLN A 152 -8.18 17.91 1.17
N ASP A 153 -8.98 17.34 2.08
CA ASP A 153 -10.43 17.51 2.14
C ASP A 153 -10.94 17.35 3.59
N PRO A 154 -11.47 18.44 4.20
CA PRO A 154 -12.04 18.42 5.55
C PRO A 154 -13.23 17.45 5.72
N GLU A 155 -14.10 17.33 4.73
CA GLU A 155 -15.30 16.48 4.81
C GLU A 155 -14.92 15.00 4.80
N ILE A 156 -13.95 14.63 3.96
CA ILE A 156 -13.38 13.28 3.94
C ILE A 156 -12.71 12.96 5.28
N GLY A 157 -11.90 13.89 5.81
CA GLY A 157 -11.23 13.66 7.09
C GLY A 157 -12.21 13.48 8.26
N ALA A 158 -13.30 14.25 8.30
CA ALA A 158 -14.37 14.06 9.27
C ALA A 158 -15.05 12.69 9.14
N THR A 159 -15.30 12.24 7.91
CA THR A 159 -15.90 10.92 7.61
C THR A 159 -15.00 9.78 8.09
N ILE A 160 -13.70 9.87 7.81
CA ILE A 160 -12.71 8.88 8.25
C ILE A 160 -12.60 8.87 9.79
N ALA A 161 -12.59 10.04 10.42
CA ALA A 161 -12.56 10.12 11.88
C ALA A 161 -13.81 9.52 12.53
N GLU A 162 -14.99 9.71 11.93
CA GLU A 162 -16.21 9.03 12.38
C GLU A 162 -16.14 7.51 12.20
N ALA A 163 -15.54 7.03 11.11
CA ALA A 163 -15.33 5.60 10.90
C ALA A 163 -14.45 5.00 12.01
N PHE A 164 -13.29 5.59 12.31
CA PHE A 164 -12.40 5.13 13.39
C PHE A 164 -13.05 5.20 14.78
N ASP A 165 -13.86 6.22 15.04
CA ASP A 165 -14.62 6.37 16.28
C ASP A 165 -15.65 5.23 16.47
N LYS A 166 -16.26 4.75 15.37
CA LYS A 166 -17.21 3.62 15.39
C LYS A 166 -16.54 2.26 15.49
N VAL A 167 -15.51 1.99 14.69
CA VAL A 167 -14.88 0.65 14.61
C VAL A 167 -13.75 0.45 15.61
N GLY A 168 -13.27 1.54 16.23
CA GLY A 168 -12.11 1.54 17.12
C GLY A 168 -10.78 1.48 16.36
N LYS A 169 -9.67 1.53 17.10
CA LYS A 169 -8.30 1.57 16.54
C LYS A 169 -7.98 0.34 15.68
N ASP A 170 -8.46 -0.83 16.10
CA ASP A 170 -8.23 -2.12 15.42
C ASP A 170 -9.33 -2.49 14.41
N GLY A 171 -10.26 -1.57 14.18
CA GLY A 171 -11.40 -1.81 13.32
C GLY A 171 -11.08 -1.74 11.83
N VAL A 172 -11.93 -2.37 11.02
CA VAL A 172 -11.75 -2.45 9.57
C VAL A 172 -12.54 -1.35 8.90
N ILE A 173 -11.84 -0.54 8.10
CA ILE A 173 -12.46 0.47 7.23
C ILE A 173 -12.14 0.07 5.79
N THR A 174 -13.17 0.00 4.95
CA THR A 174 -13.07 -0.32 3.52
C THR A 174 -13.73 0.78 2.69
N VAL A 175 -13.29 0.92 1.45
CA VAL A 175 -13.77 1.95 0.53
C VAL A 175 -14.41 1.30 -0.69
N GLU A 176 -15.62 1.72 -1.00
CA GLU A 176 -16.42 1.20 -2.11
C GLU A 176 -16.88 2.34 -3.03
N GLU A 177 -17.22 2.00 -4.27
CA GLU A 177 -17.80 2.95 -5.22
C GLU A 177 -19.31 3.03 -4.99
N SER A 178 -19.82 4.26 -4.83
CA SER A 178 -21.24 4.53 -4.76
C SER A 178 -21.82 4.72 -6.17
N SER A 179 -23.08 4.32 -6.35
CA SER A 179 -23.87 4.66 -7.53
C SER A 179 -24.49 6.08 -7.46
N THR A 180 -24.39 6.74 -6.30
CA THR A 180 -24.82 8.12 -6.07
C THR A 180 -23.61 9.07 -6.13
N ALA A 181 -23.88 10.37 -6.29
CA ALA A 181 -22.83 11.39 -6.19
C ALA A 181 -22.41 11.68 -4.73
N SER A 182 -23.16 11.19 -3.74
CA SER A 182 -22.86 11.37 -2.31
C SER A 182 -21.82 10.37 -1.82
N THR A 183 -20.93 10.84 -0.94
CA THR A 183 -20.08 9.97 -0.13
C THR A 183 -20.81 9.65 1.17
N GLU A 184 -20.94 8.36 1.51
CA GLU A 184 -21.72 7.90 2.67
C GLU A 184 -20.90 6.91 3.50
N LEU A 185 -21.06 6.97 4.83
CA LEU A 185 -20.46 6.04 5.77
C LEU A 185 -21.51 5.04 6.24
N GLU A 186 -21.27 3.75 5.98
CA GLU A 186 -22.10 2.65 6.43
C GLU A 186 -21.34 1.78 7.43
N PHE A 187 -22.02 1.27 8.45
CA PHE A 187 -21.46 0.28 9.37
C PHE A 187 -22.18 -1.05 9.14
N THR A 188 -21.43 -2.07 8.76
CA THR A 188 -21.94 -3.40 8.42
C THR A 188 -21.25 -4.48 9.26
N GLU A 189 -21.90 -5.62 9.42
CA GLU A 189 -21.26 -6.80 10.01
C GLU A 189 -20.17 -7.32 9.06
N GLY A 190 -19.03 -7.74 9.59
CA GLY A 190 -17.91 -8.22 8.77
C GLY A 190 -16.68 -8.51 9.60
N MET A 191 -15.62 -9.03 8.96
CA MET A 191 -14.35 -9.32 9.61
C MET A 191 -13.17 -9.30 8.65
N GLN A 192 -11.97 -9.02 9.17
CA GLN A 192 -10.70 -9.14 8.43
C GLN A 192 -9.74 -10.10 9.13
N PHE A 193 -8.97 -10.85 8.35
CA PHE A 193 -7.88 -11.70 8.85
C PHE A 193 -6.66 -11.69 7.94
N ASP A 194 -5.50 -12.01 8.52
CA ASP A 194 -4.17 -11.79 7.94
C ASP A 194 -3.71 -12.99 7.11
N LYS A 195 -4.52 -13.32 6.09
CA LYS A 195 -4.22 -14.29 5.04
C LYS A 195 -4.70 -13.74 3.70
N GLY A 196 -3.80 -13.58 2.76
CA GLY A 196 -4.14 -13.17 1.40
C GLY A 196 -4.33 -14.33 0.41
N TYR A 197 -4.40 -13.98 -0.86
CA TYR A 197 -4.54 -14.95 -1.95
C TYR A 197 -3.34 -15.90 -2.00
N ILE A 198 -3.60 -17.19 -2.22
CA ILE A 198 -2.54 -18.20 -2.38
C ILE A 198 -1.77 -18.00 -3.70
N SER A 199 -2.42 -17.40 -4.70
CA SER A 199 -1.83 -17.13 -6.01
C SER A 199 -2.19 -15.71 -6.50
N PRO A 200 -1.22 -14.93 -7.01
CA PRO A 200 -1.51 -13.59 -7.57
C PRO A 200 -2.37 -13.65 -8.84
N TYR A 201 -2.53 -14.82 -9.45
CA TYR A 201 -3.43 -14.99 -10.60
C TYR A 201 -4.92 -14.87 -10.22
N PHE A 202 -5.27 -14.80 -8.94
CA PHE A 202 -6.64 -14.53 -8.50
C PHE A 202 -7.03 -13.04 -8.53
N ILE A 203 -6.04 -12.14 -8.67
CA ILE A 203 -6.24 -10.69 -8.72
C ILE A 203 -7.29 -10.34 -9.79
N SER A 204 -8.29 -9.55 -9.40
CA SER A 204 -9.30 -8.99 -10.31
C SER A 204 -9.04 -7.51 -10.58
N ASP A 205 -8.41 -6.80 -9.65
CA ASP A 205 -7.98 -5.42 -9.77
C ASP A 205 -6.44 -5.36 -9.77
N ALA A 206 -5.88 -5.24 -10.97
CA ALA A 206 -4.43 -5.21 -11.18
C ALA A 206 -3.77 -3.90 -10.73
N GLU A 207 -4.52 -2.81 -10.63
CA GLU A 207 -3.98 -1.52 -10.15
C GLU A 207 -3.77 -1.61 -8.63
N ARG A 208 -4.73 -2.20 -7.92
CA ARG A 208 -4.67 -2.36 -6.46
C ARG A 208 -3.97 -3.64 -6.00
N MET A 209 -3.76 -4.59 -6.89
CA MET A 209 -3.27 -5.93 -6.56
C MET A 209 -4.22 -6.66 -5.60
N GLU A 210 -5.52 -6.58 -5.86
CA GLU A 210 -6.59 -7.16 -5.03
C GLU A 210 -7.50 -8.09 -5.83
N ALA A 211 -8.06 -9.10 -5.17
CA ALA A 211 -9.18 -9.89 -5.67
C ALA A 211 -10.47 -9.43 -4.97
N VAL A 212 -11.39 -8.88 -5.74
CA VAL A 212 -12.69 -8.35 -5.30
C VAL A 212 -13.79 -9.26 -5.84
N LEU A 213 -14.57 -9.85 -4.95
CA LEU A 213 -15.67 -10.75 -5.27
C LEU A 213 -16.96 -10.17 -4.69
N GLU A 214 -17.89 -9.79 -5.56
CA GLU A 214 -19.24 -9.32 -5.20
C GLU A 214 -20.22 -10.50 -5.17
N ASP A 215 -21.15 -10.48 -4.21
CA ASP A 215 -22.17 -11.51 -3.95
C ASP A 215 -21.60 -12.93 -4.01
N ALA A 216 -20.62 -13.20 -3.15
CA ALA A 216 -19.80 -14.41 -3.21
C ALA A 216 -20.30 -15.50 -2.27
N TYR A 217 -20.19 -16.76 -2.72
CA TYR A 217 -20.22 -17.90 -1.82
C TYR A 217 -18.87 -18.08 -1.12
N ILE A 218 -18.91 -18.62 0.10
CA ILE A 218 -17.73 -18.86 0.94
C ILE A 218 -17.71 -20.32 1.34
N LEU A 219 -16.75 -21.07 0.79
CA LEU A 219 -16.45 -22.45 1.16
C LEU A 219 -15.48 -22.45 2.35
N ILE A 220 -15.92 -22.99 3.48
CA ILE A 220 -15.12 -23.06 4.70
C ILE A 220 -14.75 -24.52 4.97
N ASN A 221 -13.51 -24.89 4.68
CA ASN A 221 -13.01 -26.26 4.84
C ASN A 221 -11.92 -26.32 5.90
N GLN A 222 -12.01 -27.26 6.84
CA GLN A 222 -10.99 -27.42 7.88
C GLN A 222 -9.71 -28.06 7.35
N GLY A 223 -9.84 -28.95 6.37
CA GLY A 223 -8.73 -29.71 5.79
C GLY A 223 -7.98 -28.97 4.68
N LYS A 224 -6.96 -29.65 4.15
CA LYS A 224 -6.28 -29.24 2.91
C LYS A 224 -7.08 -29.66 1.68
N ILE A 225 -6.88 -28.94 0.59
CA ILE A 225 -7.47 -29.23 -0.71
C ILE A 225 -6.34 -29.37 -1.73
N SER A 226 -6.03 -30.61 -2.11
CA SER A 226 -4.95 -30.92 -3.06
C SER A 226 -5.46 -31.51 -4.37
N ALA A 227 -6.57 -32.26 -4.31
CA ALA A 227 -7.19 -32.89 -5.46
C ALA A 227 -8.40 -32.08 -5.93
N ILE A 228 -8.51 -31.88 -7.26
CA ILE A 228 -9.66 -31.18 -7.82
C ILE A 228 -10.95 -31.99 -7.67
N ALA A 229 -10.85 -33.32 -7.64
CA ALA A 229 -11.99 -34.22 -7.50
C ALA A 229 -12.82 -33.94 -6.24
N ASP A 230 -12.17 -33.53 -5.15
CA ASP A 230 -12.83 -33.27 -3.87
C ASP A 230 -13.74 -32.04 -3.94
N VAL A 231 -13.37 -31.03 -4.72
CA VAL A 231 -14.07 -29.74 -4.83
C VAL A 231 -14.95 -29.67 -6.08
N LEU A 232 -14.71 -30.52 -7.08
CA LEU A 232 -15.41 -30.49 -8.36
C LEU A 232 -16.96 -30.48 -8.19
N PRO A 233 -17.57 -31.31 -7.32
CA PRO A 233 -19.02 -31.33 -7.16
C PRO A 233 -19.61 -29.99 -6.68
N ILE A 234 -18.93 -29.30 -5.77
CA ILE A 234 -19.40 -28.00 -5.27
C ILE A 234 -19.08 -26.88 -6.27
N LEU A 235 -17.93 -26.96 -6.96
CA LEU A 235 -17.56 -26.00 -8.01
C LEU A 235 -18.59 -25.98 -9.14
N GLU A 236 -19.04 -27.14 -9.62
CA GLU A 236 -20.05 -27.23 -10.67
C GLU A 236 -21.36 -26.52 -10.27
N LYS A 237 -21.80 -26.71 -9.02
CA LYS A 237 -23.01 -26.07 -8.50
C LYS A 237 -22.84 -24.55 -8.38
N VAL A 238 -21.67 -24.08 -7.94
CA VAL A 238 -21.41 -22.64 -7.83
C VAL A 238 -21.32 -22.00 -9.21
N VAL A 239 -20.64 -22.64 -10.17
CA VAL A 239 -20.60 -22.17 -11.57
C VAL A 239 -22.01 -22.06 -12.16
N GLN A 240 -22.89 -23.04 -11.91
CA GLN A 240 -24.29 -22.98 -12.36
C GLN A 240 -25.09 -21.82 -11.75
N SER A 241 -24.75 -21.41 -10.52
CA SER A 241 -25.38 -20.25 -9.87
C SER A 241 -24.92 -18.90 -10.43
N GLY A 242 -23.81 -18.87 -11.18
CA GLY A 242 -23.20 -17.65 -11.71
C GLY A 242 -22.51 -16.77 -10.66
N LYS A 243 -22.48 -17.18 -9.38
CA LYS A 243 -21.84 -16.43 -8.30
C LYS A 243 -20.34 -16.74 -8.18
N PRO A 244 -19.51 -15.79 -7.72
CA PRO A 244 -18.11 -16.05 -7.37
C PRO A 244 -17.96 -16.96 -6.15
N LEU A 245 -16.77 -17.54 -5.97
CA LEU A 245 -16.43 -18.40 -4.83
C LEU A 245 -15.16 -17.97 -4.11
N VAL A 246 -15.24 -17.88 -2.79
CA VAL A 246 -14.09 -17.75 -1.89
C VAL A 246 -13.86 -19.10 -1.23
N ILE A 247 -12.64 -19.63 -1.31
CA ILE A 247 -12.25 -20.89 -0.67
C ILE A 247 -11.33 -20.57 0.50
N ILE A 248 -11.78 -20.90 1.71
CA ILE A 248 -11.01 -20.79 2.95
C ILE A 248 -10.70 -22.20 3.45
N SER A 249 -9.43 -22.61 3.39
CA SER A 249 -9.00 -23.96 3.80
C SER A 249 -7.68 -23.95 4.55
N GLU A 250 -7.27 -25.06 5.19
CA GLU A 250 -5.91 -25.15 5.76
C GLU A 250 -4.84 -24.79 4.72
N ASP A 251 -4.99 -25.35 3.53
CA ASP A 251 -4.21 -25.00 2.34
C ASP A 251 -4.96 -25.39 1.06
N VAL A 252 -4.63 -24.75 -0.05
CA VAL A 252 -5.04 -25.17 -1.40
C VAL A 252 -3.78 -25.29 -2.25
N ASP A 253 -3.43 -26.51 -2.65
CA ASP A 253 -2.19 -26.80 -3.35
C ASP A 253 -2.41 -27.80 -4.51
N GLY A 254 -1.30 -28.24 -5.12
CA GLY A 254 -1.29 -29.30 -6.12
C GLY A 254 -2.15 -29.04 -7.35
N GLU A 255 -2.90 -30.07 -7.76
CA GLU A 255 -3.76 -30.04 -8.94
C GLU A 255 -4.96 -29.13 -8.75
N ALA A 256 -5.52 -29.08 -7.53
CA ALA A 256 -6.63 -28.20 -7.19
C ALA A 256 -6.28 -26.73 -7.45
N LEU A 257 -5.17 -26.24 -6.89
CA LEU A 257 -4.74 -24.85 -7.08
C LEU A 257 -4.49 -24.53 -8.56
N SER A 258 -3.76 -25.39 -9.26
CA SER A 258 -3.43 -25.21 -10.68
C SER A 258 -4.70 -25.09 -11.54
N THR A 259 -5.70 -25.93 -11.24
CA THR A 259 -6.98 -25.93 -11.96
C THR A 259 -7.81 -24.68 -11.68
N LEU A 260 -7.87 -24.23 -10.43
CA LEU A 260 -8.57 -23.00 -10.06
C LEU A 260 -7.95 -21.78 -10.75
N VAL A 261 -6.61 -21.70 -10.75
CA VAL A 261 -5.86 -20.62 -11.41
C VAL A 261 -6.12 -20.59 -12.92
N VAL A 262 -6.02 -21.74 -13.60
CA VAL A 262 -6.26 -21.80 -15.05
C VAL A 262 -7.69 -21.40 -15.41
N ASN A 263 -8.68 -21.83 -14.63
CA ASN A 263 -10.08 -21.46 -14.88
C ASN A 263 -10.37 -19.98 -14.59
N LYS A 264 -9.75 -19.40 -13.56
CA LYS A 264 -9.82 -17.97 -13.29
C LYS A 264 -9.22 -17.16 -14.44
N ILE A 265 -8.02 -17.52 -14.91
CA ILE A 265 -7.34 -16.83 -16.03
C ILE A 265 -8.17 -16.89 -17.31
N ARG A 266 -8.84 -18.03 -17.56
CA ARG A 266 -9.73 -18.20 -18.72
C ARG A 266 -11.06 -17.46 -18.60
N GLY A 267 -11.36 -16.88 -17.44
CA GLY A 267 -12.65 -16.22 -17.17
C GLY A 267 -13.83 -17.21 -17.05
N THR A 268 -13.56 -18.51 -16.95
CA THR A 268 -14.61 -19.55 -16.81
C THR A 268 -15.31 -19.43 -15.46
N PHE A 269 -14.56 -19.08 -14.41
CA PHE A 269 -15.04 -19.09 -13.04
C PHE A 269 -14.29 -18.06 -12.19
N ASN A 270 -15.03 -17.23 -11.45
CA ASN A 270 -14.43 -16.24 -10.56
C ASN A 270 -14.22 -16.86 -9.17
N VAL A 271 -12.96 -17.14 -8.83
CA VAL A 271 -12.58 -17.80 -7.58
C VAL A 271 -11.34 -17.19 -6.97
N VAL A 272 -11.28 -17.17 -5.65
CA VAL A 272 -10.07 -16.90 -4.87
C VAL A 272 -9.91 -17.95 -3.78
N ALA A 273 -8.68 -18.42 -3.59
CA ALA A 273 -8.33 -19.34 -2.51
C ALA A 273 -7.40 -18.65 -1.51
N VAL A 274 -7.73 -18.77 -0.23
CA VAL A 274 -7.00 -18.20 0.90
C VAL A 274 -6.78 -19.25 1.97
N LYS A 275 -5.64 -19.16 2.68
CA LYS A 275 -5.39 -20.05 3.82
C LYS A 275 -6.23 -19.61 5.01
N ALA A 276 -6.64 -20.57 5.82
CA ALA A 276 -7.32 -20.33 7.07
C ALA A 276 -6.37 -19.68 8.09
N PRO A 277 -6.83 -18.68 8.87
CA PRO A 277 -6.01 -18.03 9.89
C PRO A 277 -5.84 -18.92 11.13
N GLY A 278 -4.73 -18.73 11.85
CA GLY A 278 -4.42 -19.49 13.07
C GLY A 278 -3.93 -20.92 12.82
N PHE A 279 -3.71 -21.65 13.92
CA PHE A 279 -3.23 -23.03 13.92
C PHE A 279 -3.97 -23.86 14.98
N GLY A 280 -4.01 -25.19 14.81
CA GLY A 280 -4.64 -26.10 15.77
C GLY A 280 -6.11 -25.75 16.07
N ASP A 281 -6.49 -25.83 17.35
CA ASP A 281 -7.86 -25.54 17.79
C ASP A 281 -8.25 -24.08 17.57
N ARG A 282 -7.29 -23.15 17.58
CA ARG A 282 -7.55 -21.75 17.27
C ARG A 282 -8.05 -21.58 15.82
N ARG A 283 -7.45 -22.31 14.87
CA ARG A 283 -7.91 -22.29 13.47
C ARG A 283 -9.34 -22.81 13.38
N LYS A 284 -9.66 -23.91 14.06
CA LYS A 284 -11.03 -24.45 14.11
C LYS A 284 -12.02 -23.43 14.66
N ALA A 285 -11.67 -22.77 15.77
CA ALA A 285 -12.50 -21.76 16.38
C ALA A 285 -12.73 -20.54 15.46
N MET A 286 -11.69 -20.08 14.75
CA MET A 286 -11.79 -18.99 13.78
C MET A 286 -12.58 -19.37 12.52
N LEU A 287 -12.46 -20.61 12.04
CA LEU A 287 -13.31 -21.13 10.95
C LEU A 287 -14.78 -21.13 11.36
N GLN A 288 -15.07 -21.49 12.61
CA GLN A 288 -16.43 -21.40 13.14
C GLN A 288 -16.92 -19.96 13.25
N ASP A 289 -16.06 -19.02 13.63
CA ASP A 289 -16.42 -17.58 13.68
C ASP A 289 -16.80 -17.08 12.28
N MET A 290 -16.03 -17.45 11.24
CA MET A 290 -16.35 -17.13 9.85
C MET A 290 -17.64 -17.81 9.37
N ALA A 291 -17.88 -19.05 9.78
CA ALA A 291 -19.10 -19.78 9.42
C ALA A 291 -20.35 -19.09 10.01
N VAL A 292 -20.30 -18.70 11.28
CA VAL A 292 -21.39 -17.97 11.93
C VAL A 292 -21.61 -16.61 11.27
N LEU A 293 -20.55 -15.85 11.00
CA LEU A 293 -20.65 -14.54 10.33
C LEU A 293 -21.27 -14.62 8.92
N THR A 294 -21.01 -15.71 8.20
CA THR A 294 -21.42 -15.84 6.79
C THR A 294 -22.65 -16.72 6.60
N GLY A 295 -23.18 -17.32 7.68
CA GLY A 295 -24.28 -18.29 7.62
C GLY A 295 -23.90 -19.64 7.01
N GLY A 296 -22.60 -19.92 6.88
CA GLY A 296 -22.08 -21.18 6.32
C GLY A 296 -21.87 -22.26 7.38
N GLN A 297 -21.40 -23.43 6.94
CA GLN A 297 -20.96 -24.52 7.82
C GLN A 297 -19.51 -24.90 7.54
N VAL A 298 -18.76 -25.16 8.62
CA VAL A 298 -17.38 -25.66 8.49
C VAL A 298 -17.42 -27.12 8.03
N ILE A 299 -16.83 -27.41 6.88
CA ILE A 299 -16.62 -28.77 6.40
C ILE A 299 -15.43 -29.36 7.17
N ALA A 300 -15.72 -30.34 8.02
CA ALA A 300 -14.72 -31.06 8.77
C ALA A 300 -15.07 -32.56 8.84
N GLU A 301 -14.11 -33.41 8.48
CA GLU A 301 -14.31 -34.85 8.45
C GLU A 301 -14.65 -35.44 9.84
N GLU A 302 -14.17 -34.80 10.91
CA GLU A 302 -14.42 -35.20 12.29
C GLU A 302 -15.89 -35.07 12.73
N VAL A 303 -16.67 -34.23 12.06
CA VAL A 303 -18.13 -34.11 12.25
C VAL A 303 -18.93 -34.82 11.16
N GLY A 304 -18.25 -35.58 10.29
CA GLY A 304 -18.87 -36.42 9.25
C GLY A 304 -19.23 -35.70 7.95
N LEU A 305 -18.90 -34.41 7.82
CA LEU A 305 -19.16 -33.62 6.61
C LEU A 305 -17.95 -33.68 5.67
N LYS A 306 -18.12 -34.30 4.50
CA LYS A 306 -17.06 -34.44 3.49
C LYS A 306 -17.23 -33.42 2.36
N LEU A 307 -16.12 -32.91 1.85
CA LEU A 307 -16.08 -31.91 0.78
C LEU A 307 -16.77 -32.41 -0.51
N GLU A 308 -16.54 -33.68 -0.86
CA GLU A 308 -17.17 -34.35 -2.02
C GLU A 308 -18.71 -34.37 -1.96
N SER A 309 -19.27 -34.36 -0.74
CA SER A 309 -20.71 -34.40 -0.48
C SER A 309 -21.34 -33.04 -0.20
N ALA A 310 -20.54 -31.97 -0.26
CA ALA A 310 -20.99 -30.62 0.06
C ALA A 310 -22.04 -30.12 -0.95
N ASP A 311 -22.93 -29.26 -0.45
CA ASP A 311 -23.97 -28.61 -1.25
C ASP A 311 -23.95 -27.10 -1.05
N LEU A 312 -24.68 -26.36 -1.89
CA LEU A 312 -24.76 -24.89 -1.78
C LEU A 312 -25.27 -24.43 -0.42
N THR A 313 -26.03 -25.26 0.29
CA THR A 313 -26.58 -24.99 1.63
C THR A 313 -25.54 -24.91 2.74
N VAL A 314 -24.35 -25.49 2.54
CA VAL A 314 -23.26 -25.42 3.53
C VAL A 314 -22.31 -24.25 3.28
N LEU A 315 -22.44 -23.57 2.14
CA LEU A 315 -21.62 -22.42 1.81
C LEU A 315 -22.12 -21.19 2.57
N GLY A 316 -21.19 -20.42 3.13
CA GLY A 316 -21.48 -19.08 3.61
C GLY A 316 -21.73 -18.13 2.43
N GLN A 317 -22.30 -16.98 2.72
CA GLN A 317 -22.50 -15.90 1.75
C GLN A 317 -22.05 -14.57 2.34
N ALA A 318 -21.55 -13.68 1.49
CA ALA A 318 -21.26 -12.29 1.84
C ALA A 318 -21.52 -11.38 0.65
N ARG A 319 -21.93 -10.14 0.92
CA ARG A 319 -22.12 -9.12 -0.13
C ARG A 319 -20.83 -8.86 -0.89
N ARG A 320 -19.69 -8.77 -0.20
CA ARG A 320 -18.39 -8.51 -0.82
C ARG A 320 -17.26 -9.14 -0.03
N VAL A 321 -16.27 -9.68 -0.76
CA VAL A 321 -15.00 -10.16 -0.18
C VAL A 321 -13.84 -9.52 -0.94
N VAL A 322 -12.91 -8.93 -0.20
CA VAL A 322 -11.69 -8.31 -0.74
C VAL A 322 -10.48 -9.07 -0.21
N VAL A 323 -9.63 -9.55 -1.10
CA VAL A 323 -8.43 -10.32 -0.78
C VAL A 323 -7.21 -9.62 -1.36
N THR A 324 -6.28 -9.23 -0.49
CA THR A 324 -4.98 -8.66 -0.86
C THR A 324 -3.90 -9.77 -0.82
N LYS A 325 -2.63 -9.38 -0.98
CA LYS A 325 -1.49 -10.28 -0.78
C LYS A 325 -1.42 -10.86 0.63
N ASP A 326 -1.82 -10.06 1.62
CA ASP A 326 -1.55 -10.35 3.04
C ASP A 326 -2.85 -10.47 3.88
N THR A 327 -3.98 -9.97 3.39
CA THR A 327 -5.26 -9.90 4.13
C THR A 327 -6.47 -10.37 3.33
N THR A 328 -7.51 -10.79 4.04
CA THR A 328 -8.85 -11.07 3.50
C THR A 328 -9.89 -10.37 4.37
N THR A 329 -10.80 -9.64 3.74
CA THR A 329 -11.89 -8.89 4.38
C THR A 329 -13.23 -9.38 3.85
N ILE A 330 -14.09 -9.86 4.76
CA ILE A 330 -15.47 -10.26 4.48
C ILE A 330 -16.38 -9.12 4.93
N ILE A 331 -17.18 -8.59 4.00
CA ILE A 331 -18.04 -7.42 4.21
C ILE A 331 -19.50 -7.87 4.04
N ASP A 332 -20.31 -7.58 5.05
CA ASP A 332 -21.75 -7.84 5.09
C ASP A 332 -22.05 -9.33 4.85
N GLY A 333 -21.65 -10.14 5.83
CA GLY A 333 -21.88 -11.59 5.85
C GLY A 333 -23.34 -11.92 6.09
N ALA A 334 -23.86 -12.96 5.43
CA ALA A 334 -25.27 -13.34 5.50
C ALA A 334 -25.65 -14.18 6.75
N GLY A 335 -24.82 -14.14 7.79
CA GLY A 335 -25.07 -14.82 9.06
C GLY A 335 -26.27 -14.27 9.82
N ASP A 336 -26.92 -15.10 10.64
CA ASP A 336 -27.97 -14.61 11.52
C ASP A 336 -27.35 -13.79 12.66
N ARG A 337 -27.79 -12.54 12.80
CA ARG A 337 -27.28 -11.60 13.81
C ARG A 337 -27.37 -12.14 15.24
N THR A 338 -28.39 -12.94 15.57
CA THR A 338 -28.52 -13.53 16.91
C THR A 338 -27.48 -14.62 17.15
N GLU A 339 -27.09 -15.37 16.12
CA GLU A 339 -26.00 -16.34 16.20
C GLU A 339 -24.64 -15.64 16.34
N VAL A 340 -24.43 -14.55 15.62
CA VAL A 340 -23.22 -13.70 15.74
C VAL A 340 -23.11 -13.11 17.15
N GLU A 341 -24.18 -12.49 17.66
CA GLU A 341 -24.22 -11.96 19.03
C GLU A 341 -24.02 -13.05 20.09
N GLY A 342 -24.61 -14.24 19.87
CA GLY A 342 -24.39 -15.41 20.71
C GLY A 342 -22.94 -15.86 20.72
N ARG A 343 -22.29 -15.88 19.55
CA ARG A 343 -20.87 -16.24 19.40
C ARG A 343 -19.95 -15.22 20.07
N VAL A 344 -20.23 -13.92 19.92
CA VAL A 344 -19.57 -12.83 20.63
C VAL A 344 -19.70 -13.01 22.16
N GLY A 345 -20.89 -13.35 22.65
CA GLY A 345 -21.13 -13.64 24.06
C GLY A 345 -20.33 -14.82 24.60
N GLN A 346 -20.19 -15.89 23.81
CA GLN A 346 -19.34 -17.04 24.16
C GLN A 346 -17.87 -16.63 24.34
N ILE A 347 -17.32 -15.88 23.39
CA ILE A 347 -15.92 -15.43 23.44
C ILE A 347 -15.69 -14.52 24.65
N LYS A 348 -16.62 -13.61 24.97
CA LYS A 348 -16.54 -12.77 26.18
C LYS A 348 -16.51 -13.61 27.47
N ALA A 349 -17.36 -14.63 27.57
CA ALA A 349 -17.36 -15.52 28.72
C ALA A 349 -16.07 -16.36 28.83
N GLU A 350 -15.47 -16.76 27.70
CA GLU A 350 -14.17 -17.43 27.67
C GLU A 350 -13.03 -16.51 28.16
N ILE A 351 -13.05 -15.23 27.76
CA ILE A 351 -12.09 -14.20 28.21
C ILE A 351 -12.12 -14.01 29.73
N GLU A 352 -13.30 -14.00 30.33
CA GLU A 352 -13.47 -13.85 31.78
C GLU A 352 -13.01 -15.08 32.57
N ARG A 353 -13.09 -16.27 31.96
CA ARG A 353 -12.75 -17.54 32.61
C ARG A 353 -11.30 -17.93 32.45
N THR A 354 -10.56 -17.32 31.53
CA THR A 354 -9.16 -17.67 31.30
C THR A 354 -8.21 -16.96 32.27
N ASP A 355 -7.36 -17.76 32.90
CA ASP A 355 -6.28 -17.28 33.78
C ASP A 355 -4.98 -16.99 33.01
N SER A 356 -4.95 -17.29 31.70
CA SER A 356 -3.80 -17.11 30.81
C SER A 356 -3.90 -15.79 30.07
N ASP A 357 -2.95 -14.88 30.32
CA ASP A 357 -2.90 -13.58 29.64
C ASP A 357 -2.73 -13.74 28.12
N TRP A 358 -1.99 -14.77 27.68
CA TRP A 358 -1.84 -15.09 26.27
C TRP A 358 -3.17 -15.51 25.62
N ASP A 359 -3.93 -16.39 26.27
CA ASP A 359 -5.25 -16.81 25.75
C ASP A 359 -6.23 -15.63 25.76
N ARG A 360 -6.17 -14.79 26.80
CA ARG A 360 -6.97 -13.57 26.89
C ARG A 360 -6.74 -12.65 25.70
N GLU A 361 -5.47 -12.36 25.39
CA GLU A 361 -5.09 -11.56 24.22
C GLU A 361 -5.61 -12.17 22.92
N LYS A 362 -5.47 -13.49 22.72
CA LYS A 362 -5.92 -14.15 21.48
C LYS A 362 -7.44 -14.26 21.34
N LEU A 363 -8.15 -14.37 22.45
CA LEU A 363 -9.61 -14.28 22.46
C LEU A 363 -10.09 -12.85 22.22
N GLN A 364 -9.39 -11.84 22.75
CA GLN A 364 -9.67 -10.43 22.45
C GLN A 364 -9.49 -10.11 20.97
N GLU A 365 -8.43 -10.62 20.32
CA GLU A 365 -8.25 -10.48 18.86
C GLU A 365 -9.44 -11.05 18.07
N ARG A 366 -9.92 -12.25 18.46
CA ARG A 366 -11.09 -12.88 17.81
C ARG A 366 -12.36 -12.09 18.05
N LEU A 367 -12.57 -11.64 19.29
CA LEU A 367 -13.70 -10.82 19.69
C LEU A 367 -13.73 -9.51 18.90
N ALA A 368 -12.59 -8.82 18.77
CA ALA A 368 -12.48 -7.57 18.02
C ALA A 368 -12.85 -7.77 16.54
N LYS A 369 -12.36 -8.87 15.92
CA LYS A 369 -12.67 -9.19 14.52
C LYS A 369 -14.14 -9.52 14.28
N LEU A 370 -14.83 -10.13 15.24
CA LEU A 370 -16.24 -10.52 15.09
C LEU A 370 -17.22 -9.43 15.55
N ALA A 371 -16.88 -8.67 16.59
CA ALA A 371 -17.74 -7.65 17.18
C ALA A 371 -17.48 -6.22 16.65
N GLY A 372 -16.28 -5.96 16.13
CA GLY A 372 -15.87 -4.63 15.65
C GLY A 372 -16.53 -4.20 14.34
N GLY A 373 -17.11 -5.15 13.61
CA GLY A 373 -17.74 -4.89 12.32
C GLY A 373 -16.78 -4.33 11.29
N VAL A 374 -17.34 -3.81 10.20
CA VAL A 374 -16.61 -3.16 9.11
C VAL A 374 -17.32 -1.84 8.80
N CYS A 375 -16.57 -0.74 8.79
CA CYS A 375 -17.05 0.52 8.23
C CYS A 375 -16.76 0.56 6.74
N VAL A 376 -17.81 0.82 5.94
CA VAL A 376 -17.73 0.96 4.50
C VAL A 376 -17.93 2.44 4.16
N ILE A 377 -16.92 3.06 3.56
CA ILE A 377 -17.05 4.41 2.98
C ILE A 377 -17.41 4.24 1.51
N LYS A 378 -18.66 4.53 1.16
CA LYS A 378 -19.17 4.53 -0.22
C LYS A 378 -18.87 5.87 -0.84
N VAL A 379 -17.96 5.93 -1.80
CA VAL A 379 -17.49 7.16 -2.44
C VAL A 379 -18.34 7.47 -3.64
N GLY A 380 -18.94 8.66 -3.67
CA GLY A 380 -19.69 9.16 -4.82
C GLY A 380 -18.97 10.31 -5.52
N ALA A 381 -19.17 10.41 -6.83
CA ALA A 381 -18.68 11.51 -7.66
C ALA A 381 -19.55 11.68 -8.92
N HIS A 382 -19.37 12.79 -9.66
CA HIS A 382 -20.15 13.07 -10.86
C HIS A 382 -19.56 12.45 -12.14
N THR A 383 -18.28 12.08 -12.11
CA THR A 383 -17.58 11.44 -13.23
C THR A 383 -16.74 10.27 -12.74
N GLU A 384 -16.50 9.28 -13.60
CA GLU A 384 -15.68 8.11 -13.26
C GLU A 384 -14.23 8.49 -12.90
N VAL A 385 -13.68 9.51 -13.57
CA VAL A 385 -12.32 10.01 -13.31
C VAL A 385 -12.22 10.61 -11.91
N GLU A 386 -13.18 11.46 -11.54
CA GLU A 386 -13.27 12.04 -10.19
C GLU A 386 -13.54 10.96 -9.14
N LEU A 387 -14.40 9.98 -9.44
CA LEU A 387 -14.71 8.88 -8.53
C LEU A 387 -13.45 8.10 -8.14
N LYS A 388 -12.65 7.71 -9.13
CA LYS A 388 -11.42 6.94 -8.93
C LYS A 388 -10.39 7.74 -8.14
N GLU A 389 -10.20 9.00 -8.49
CA GLU A 389 -9.26 9.88 -7.78
C GLU A 389 -9.69 10.10 -6.32
N LYS A 390 -10.97 10.43 -6.07
CA LYS A 390 -11.51 10.65 -4.72
C LYS A 390 -11.43 9.37 -3.88
N LYS A 391 -11.69 8.22 -4.47
CA LYS A 391 -11.58 6.91 -3.82
C LYS A 391 -10.15 6.62 -3.36
N HIS A 392 -9.16 6.75 -4.25
CA HIS A 392 -7.75 6.55 -3.89
C HIS A 392 -7.33 7.48 -2.76
N ARG A 393 -7.75 8.74 -2.83
CA ARG A 393 -7.44 9.73 -1.79
C ARG A 393 -8.00 9.37 -0.41
N ILE A 394 -9.19 8.76 -0.36
CA ILE A 394 -9.79 8.27 0.88
C ILE A 394 -9.00 7.06 1.42
N GLU A 395 -8.54 6.17 0.55
CA GLU A 395 -7.73 5.00 0.92
C GLU A 395 -6.37 5.40 1.51
N ASP A 396 -5.70 6.36 0.88
CA ASP A 396 -4.44 6.93 1.37
C ASP A 396 -4.66 7.59 2.75
N ALA A 397 -5.73 8.36 2.89
CA ALA A 397 -6.06 9.02 4.15
C ALA A 397 -6.40 8.03 5.28
N ILE A 398 -7.07 6.91 4.99
CA ILE A 398 -7.27 5.83 5.97
C ILE A 398 -5.92 5.26 6.41
N SER A 399 -5.01 5.02 5.47
CA SER A 399 -3.70 4.43 5.76
C SER A 399 -2.80 5.37 6.57
N ALA A 400 -2.76 6.66 6.20
CA ALA A 400 -2.08 7.70 6.96
C ALA A 400 -2.63 7.81 8.40
N THR A 401 -3.95 7.72 8.55
CA THR A 401 -4.61 7.76 9.85
C THR A 401 -4.26 6.55 10.71
N ARG A 402 -4.21 5.33 10.13
CA ARG A 402 -3.72 4.13 10.84
C ARG A 402 -2.28 4.31 11.29
N ALA A 403 -1.42 4.78 10.39
CA ALA A 403 -0.01 5.04 10.69
C ALA A 403 0.17 6.04 11.84
N ALA A 404 -0.70 7.06 11.93
CA ALA A 404 -0.70 8.03 13.02
C ALA A 404 -1.16 7.42 14.35
N ILE A 405 -2.16 6.55 14.32
CA ILE A 405 -2.62 5.84 15.53
C ILE A 405 -1.55 4.87 16.07
N GLU A 406 -0.77 4.26 15.18
CA GLU A 406 0.27 3.27 15.55
C GLU A 406 1.54 3.90 16.15
N GLU A 407 2.11 4.92 15.50
CA GLU A 407 3.42 5.49 15.90
C GLU A 407 3.33 6.96 16.34
N GLY A 408 2.14 7.54 16.38
CA GLY A 408 1.92 8.94 16.70
C GLY A 408 2.17 9.88 15.53
N ILE A 409 2.18 11.17 15.86
CA ILE A 409 2.26 12.29 14.91
C ILE A 409 3.40 13.25 15.26
N VAL A 410 3.88 13.97 14.25
CA VAL A 410 4.86 15.06 14.35
C VAL A 410 4.39 16.27 13.55
N ALA A 411 5.03 17.43 13.76
CA ALA A 411 4.81 18.61 12.94
C ALA A 411 5.13 18.34 11.47
N GLY A 412 4.14 18.53 10.60
CA GLY A 412 4.22 18.16 9.20
C GLY A 412 5.01 19.15 8.35
N GLY A 413 4.72 19.14 7.04
CA GLY A 413 5.33 20.08 6.08
C GLY A 413 6.85 19.90 5.93
N GLY A 414 7.40 18.74 6.31
CA GLY A 414 8.84 18.50 6.36
C GLY A 414 9.58 19.18 7.52
N SER A 415 8.86 19.85 8.44
CA SER A 415 9.48 20.59 9.55
C SER A 415 10.12 19.66 10.57
N ALA A 416 9.43 18.59 10.96
CA ALA A 416 9.98 17.60 11.89
C ALA A 416 11.26 16.95 11.37
N LEU A 417 11.36 16.69 10.06
CA LEU A 417 12.55 16.11 9.46
C LEU A 417 13.75 17.06 9.54
N ILE A 418 13.55 18.35 9.20
CA ILE A 418 14.58 19.40 9.31
C ILE A 418 15.08 19.57 10.74
N GLN A 419 14.18 19.47 11.72
CA GLN A 419 14.53 19.62 13.12
C GLN A 419 15.25 18.36 13.64
N ALA A 420 14.81 17.18 13.24
CA ALA A 420 15.39 15.90 13.67
C ALA A 420 16.82 15.69 13.13
N VAL A 421 17.14 16.15 11.92
CA VAL A 421 18.51 15.96 11.34
C VAL A 421 19.64 16.62 12.11
N LYS A 422 19.35 17.53 13.04
CA LYS A 422 20.36 18.09 13.96
C LYS A 422 21.03 17.02 14.83
N VAL A 423 20.39 15.86 15.03
CA VAL A 423 20.98 14.73 15.78
C VAL A 423 22.25 14.19 15.12
N ILE A 424 22.40 14.37 13.79
CA ILE A 424 23.55 13.88 13.03
C ILE A 424 24.86 14.51 13.52
N ASP A 425 24.82 15.77 13.97
CA ASP A 425 26.00 16.49 14.45
C ASP A 425 26.64 15.82 15.67
N GLY A 426 25.86 15.04 16.43
CA GLY A 426 26.30 14.31 17.62
C GLY A 426 26.93 12.94 17.34
N LEU A 427 26.93 12.44 16.10
CA LEU A 427 27.34 11.06 15.78
C LEU A 427 28.87 10.85 15.77
N GLY A 428 29.67 11.92 15.77
CA GLY A 428 31.13 11.82 15.82
C GLY A 428 31.76 11.05 14.65
N LEU A 429 31.11 11.02 13.48
CA LEU A 429 31.58 10.30 12.30
C LEU A 429 32.79 10.99 11.66
N GLU A 430 33.65 10.20 11.04
CA GLU A 430 34.88 10.65 10.39
C GLU A 430 34.97 10.17 8.93
N GLY A 431 35.86 10.79 8.15
CA GLY A 431 36.10 10.43 6.75
C GLY A 431 34.84 10.41 5.89
N ASP A 432 34.75 9.43 5.00
CA ASP A 432 33.62 9.27 4.08
C ASP A 432 32.31 8.90 4.80
N GLU A 433 32.36 8.35 6.03
CA GLU A 433 31.13 8.13 6.80
C GLU A 433 30.50 9.45 7.24
N LYS A 434 31.32 10.46 7.58
CA LYS A 434 30.83 11.82 7.84
C LYS A 434 30.19 12.44 6.60
N VAL A 435 30.77 12.21 5.43
CA VAL A 435 30.22 12.67 4.14
C VAL A 435 28.88 11.97 3.86
N GLY A 436 28.80 10.65 4.10
CA GLY A 436 27.57 9.87 4.07
C GLY A 436 26.45 10.49 4.90
N ALA A 437 26.74 10.83 6.15
CA ALA A 437 25.76 11.46 7.03
C ALA A 437 25.36 12.88 6.57
N ALA A 438 26.31 13.66 6.03
CA ALA A 438 26.02 14.98 5.47
C ALA A 438 25.13 14.93 4.22
N ILE A 439 25.18 13.85 3.42
CA ILE A 439 24.25 13.63 2.30
C ILE A 439 22.81 13.54 2.82
N VAL A 440 22.59 12.78 3.90
CA VAL A 440 21.25 12.66 4.53
C VAL A 440 20.79 14.01 5.08
N GLN A 441 21.68 14.74 5.77
CA GLN A 441 21.39 16.06 6.32
C GLN A 441 20.96 17.06 5.22
N LYS A 442 21.64 17.06 4.07
CA LYS A 442 21.27 17.91 2.92
C LYS A 442 19.95 17.46 2.28
N ALA A 443 19.76 16.15 2.10
CA ALA A 443 18.56 15.61 1.47
C ALA A 443 17.29 15.88 2.27
N ALA A 444 17.38 15.87 3.60
CA ALA A 444 16.28 16.16 4.51
C ALA A 444 15.64 17.54 4.31
N ALA A 445 16.33 18.48 3.66
CA ALA A 445 15.78 19.79 3.31
C ALA A 445 14.86 19.80 2.10
N GLU A 446 14.99 18.81 1.20
CA GLU A 446 14.24 18.84 -0.06
C GLU A 446 12.72 18.74 0.10
N PRO A 447 12.14 17.96 1.04
CA PRO A 447 10.69 17.92 1.22
C PRO A 447 10.10 19.30 1.53
N LEU A 448 10.58 19.98 2.58
CA LEU A 448 10.12 21.33 2.94
C LEU A 448 10.40 22.33 1.82
N ARG A 449 11.56 22.21 1.15
CA ARG A 449 11.90 23.06 0.00
C ARG A 449 10.84 22.94 -1.09
N TRP A 450 10.52 21.72 -1.54
CA TRP A 450 9.55 21.50 -2.61
C TRP A 450 8.12 21.86 -2.22
N ILE A 451 7.73 21.61 -0.97
CA ILE A 451 6.43 22.07 -0.44
C ILE A 451 6.30 23.59 -0.57
N ALA A 452 7.35 24.34 -0.19
CA ALA A 452 7.37 25.79 -0.32
C ALA A 452 7.43 26.26 -1.78
N GLU A 453 8.27 25.66 -2.63
CA GLU A 453 8.38 26.01 -4.07
C GLU A 453 7.06 25.76 -4.81
N ASN A 454 6.39 24.64 -4.54
CA ASN A 454 5.08 24.34 -5.11
C ASN A 454 4.01 25.35 -4.65
N ALA A 455 4.13 25.87 -3.43
CA ALA A 455 3.31 26.97 -2.91
C ALA A 455 3.69 28.36 -3.45
N GLY A 456 4.71 28.47 -4.32
CA GLY A 456 5.18 29.74 -4.88
C GLY A 456 6.04 30.58 -3.91
N LEU A 457 6.57 29.95 -2.86
CA LEU A 457 7.45 30.55 -1.87
C LEU A 457 8.92 30.17 -2.15
N GLN A 458 9.85 30.91 -1.55
CA GLN A 458 11.29 30.64 -1.71
C GLN A 458 11.72 29.45 -0.84
N GLY A 459 11.96 28.29 -1.44
CA GLY A 459 12.08 27.04 -0.70
C GLY A 459 13.27 26.98 0.26
N TYR A 460 14.47 27.39 -0.19
CA TYR A 460 15.66 27.40 0.68
C TYR A 460 15.58 28.46 1.79
N VAL A 461 14.87 29.57 1.55
CA VAL A 461 14.59 30.58 2.59
C VAL A 461 13.67 29.99 3.65
N ALA A 462 12.66 29.21 3.23
CA ALA A 462 11.78 28.52 4.16
C ALA A 462 12.51 27.48 5.00
N VAL A 463 13.37 26.66 4.38
CA VAL A 463 14.22 25.68 5.09
C VAL A 463 15.09 26.36 6.14
N ALA A 464 15.81 27.42 5.76
CA ALA A 464 16.69 28.14 6.68
C ALA A 464 15.90 28.68 7.88
N LYS A 465 14.77 29.32 7.64
CA LYS A 465 13.92 29.86 8.71
C LYS A 465 13.38 28.76 9.63
N VAL A 466 12.81 27.67 9.09
CA VAL A 466 12.29 26.57 9.91
C VAL A 466 13.38 25.90 10.74
N SER A 467 14.60 25.81 10.22
CA SER A 467 15.74 25.23 10.96
C SER A 467 16.12 26.01 12.21
N GLU A 468 15.78 27.31 12.29
CA GLU A 468 16.05 28.19 13.42
C GLU A 468 14.88 28.29 14.41
N LEU A 469 13.70 27.77 14.05
CA LEU A 469 12.51 27.80 14.89
C LEU A 469 12.53 26.70 15.96
N GLU A 470 11.71 26.92 17.00
CA GLU A 470 11.46 25.94 18.05
C GLU A 470 10.77 24.67 17.50
N PRO A 471 10.97 23.50 18.12
CA PRO A 471 10.28 22.28 17.75
C PRO A 471 8.76 22.48 17.67
N GLY A 472 8.14 21.97 16.60
CA GLY A 472 6.70 22.12 16.35
C GLY A 472 6.31 23.36 15.55
N MET A 473 7.17 24.38 15.49
CA MET A 473 6.99 25.53 14.61
C MET A 473 7.48 25.23 13.19
N GLY A 474 6.74 25.67 12.18
CA GLY A 474 7.07 25.41 10.78
C GLY A 474 6.32 26.30 9.80
N LEU A 475 6.51 26.06 8.51
CA LEU A 475 5.78 26.78 7.45
C LEU A 475 4.46 26.06 7.15
N ASN A 476 3.34 26.73 7.37
CA ASN A 476 2.07 26.31 6.82
C ASN A 476 2.01 26.76 5.34
N ALA A 477 2.30 25.85 4.42
CA ALA A 477 2.35 26.19 2.98
C ALA A 477 0.98 26.48 2.35
N ALA A 478 -0.13 26.18 3.04
CA ALA A 478 -1.46 26.54 2.58
C ALA A 478 -1.75 28.05 2.77
N THR A 479 -1.27 28.61 3.89
CA THR A 479 -1.47 30.03 4.28
C THR A 479 -0.25 30.91 3.99
N GLY A 480 0.95 30.32 3.96
CA GLY A 480 2.23 31.01 3.85
C GLY A 480 2.79 31.51 5.20
N GLU A 481 2.15 31.17 6.31
CA GLU A 481 2.51 31.65 7.64
C GLU A 481 3.47 30.69 8.37
N TYR A 482 4.27 31.23 9.30
CA TYR A 482 5.12 30.44 10.18
C TYR A 482 4.47 30.36 11.55
N GLU A 483 4.05 29.17 11.95
CA GLU A 483 3.21 28.95 13.12
C GLU A 483 3.45 27.58 13.75
N ASP A 484 2.77 27.32 14.85
CA ASP A 484 2.75 26.01 15.50
C ASP A 484 1.92 25.05 14.65
N LEU A 485 2.60 24.18 13.90
CA LEU A 485 1.96 23.32 12.90
C LEU A 485 1.03 22.30 13.54
N VAL A 486 1.33 21.85 14.76
CA VAL A 486 0.48 20.90 15.47
C VAL A 486 -0.84 21.57 15.85
N LYS A 487 -0.79 22.82 16.35
CA LYS A 487 -2.01 23.60 16.64
C LYS A 487 -2.78 24.00 15.37
N ALA A 488 -2.08 24.23 14.27
CA ALA A 488 -2.68 24.51 12.97
C ALA A 488 -3.28 23.26 12.29
N GLY A 489 -3.13 22.08 12.90
CA GLY A 489 -3.59 20.82 12.33
C GLY A 489 -2.79 20.37 11.10
N VAL A 490 -1.54 20.81 10.96
CA VAL A 490 -0.56 20.39 9.93
C VAL A 490 0.39 19.37 10.55
N ILE A 491 -0.04 18.11 10.57
CA ILE A 491 0.61 16.99 11.25
C ILE A 491 0.82 15.81 10.30
N ASP A 492 1.98 15.17 10.40
CA ASP A 492 2.31 13.99 9.62
C ASP A 492 2.43 12.77 10.55
N PRO A 493 2.00 11.57 10.13
CA PRO A 493 2.28 10.33 10.86
C PRO A 493 3.79 10.08 10.93
N VAL A 494 4.32 9.78 12.11
CA VAL A 494 5.76 9.54 12.30
C VAL A 494 6.25 8.36 11.46
N LYS A 495 5.42 7.30 11.37
CA LYS A 495 5.68 6.12 10.55
C LYS A 495 5.89 6.47 9.08
N VAL A 496 5.12 7.43 8.53
CA VAL A 496 5.26 7.89 7.14
C VAL A 496 6.61 8.57 6.94
N THR A 497 6.95 9.57 7.77
CA THR A 497 8.22 10.31 7.64
C THR A 497 9.44 9.39 7.77
N ARG A 498 9.42 8.47 8.75
CA ARG A 498 10.51 7.49 8.97
C ARG A 498 10.63 6.50 7.80
N SER A 499 9.50 5.96 7.32
CA SER A 499 9.49 5.00 6.23
C SER A 499 9.99 5.63 4.93
N ALA A 500 9.55 6.85 4.62
CA ALA A 500 10.01 7.61 3.47
C ALA A 500 11.53 7.82 3.50
N LEU A 501 12.08 8.25 4.65
CA LEU A 501 13.53 8.45 4.82
C LEU A 501 14.32 7.15 4.65
N ARG A 502 13.89 6.06 5.30
CA ARG A 502 14.56 4.76 5.25
C ARG A 502 14.54 4.15 3.85
N ASN A 503 13.39 4.15 3.19
CA ASN A 503 13.26 3.60 1.83
C ASN A 503 14.08 4.41 0.82
N ALA A 504 14.05 5.75 0.93
CA ALA A 504 14.87 6.62 0.09
C ALA A 504 16.37 6.34 0.25
N ALA A 505 16.86 6.25 1.51
CA ALA A 505 18.26 5.99 1.79
C ALA A 505 18.72 4.59 1.36
N SER A 506 17.84 3.58 1.46
CA SER A 506 18.09 2.22 1.00
C SER A 506 18.39 2.19 -0.50
N ILE A 507 17.50 2.75 -1.32
CA ILE A 507 17.69 2.78 -2.78
C ILE A 507 18.86 3.68 -3.16
N ALA A 508 18.98 4.87 -2.56
CA ALA A 508 20.09 5.77 -2.85
C ALA A 508 21.43 5.08 -2.59
N SER A 509 21.59 4.42 -1.44
CA SER A 509 22.81 3.68 -1.10
C SER A 509 23.14 2.59 -2.12
N MET A 510 22.13 1.86 -2.63
CA MET A 510 22.35 0.85 -3.68
C MET A 510 22.84 1.47 -4.98
N VAL A 511 22.24 2.59 -5.41
CA VAL A 511 22.68 3.35 -6.60
C VAL A 511 24.13 3.81 -6.44
N LEU A 512 24.51 4.35 -5.29
CA LEU A 512 25.88 4.82 -5.05
C LEU A 512 26.91 3.69 -5.14
N THR A 513 26.54 2.48 -4.68
CA THR A 513 27.41 1.30 -4.74
C THR A 513 27.40 0.58 -6.10
N THR A 514 26.61 1.06 -7.06
CA THR A 514 26.51 0.44 -8.39
C THR A 514 27.67 0.90 -9.27
N ASP A 515 28.31 -0.06 -9.93
CA ASP A 515 29.45 0.18 -10.83
C ASP A 515 29.24 -0.35 -12.25
N THR A 516 28.27 -1.25 -12.46
CA THR A 516 27.99 -1.83 -13.77
C THR A 516 26.49 -2.04 -13.95
N LEU A 517 25.97 -1.66 -15.11
CA LEU A 517 24.63 -1.97 -15.57
C LEU A 517 24.70 -3.02 -16.67
N VAL A 518 23.75 -3.94 -16.66
CA VAL A 518 23.62 -4.99 -17.69
C VAL A 518 22.18 -5.00 -18.16
N VAL A 519 21.96 -4.60 -19.42
CA VAL A 519 20.62 -4.53 -20.01
C VAL A 519 20.50 -5.49 -21.19
N GLU A 520 19.27 -5.77 -21.61
CA GLU A 520 19.04 -6.50 -22.85
C GLU A 520 19.43 -5.63 -24.03
N LYS A 521 20.24 -6.16 -24.93
CA LYS A 521 20.54 -5.45 -26.17
C LYS A 521 19.27 -5.45 -27.03
N LYS A 522 18.75 -4.27 -27.38
CA LYS A 522 17.63 -4.14 -28.32
C LYS A 522 18.00 -4.88 -29.61
N VAL A 523 17.11 -5.76 -30.07
CA VAL A 523 17.22 -6.38 -31.38
C VAL A 523 16.51 -5.44 -32.34
N ASP A 524 17.24 -4.84 -33.27
CA ASP A 524 16.61 -4.06 -34.33
C ASP A 524 15.72 -5.02 -35.14
N GLU A 525 14.41 -4.77 -35.20
CA GLU A 525 13.46 -5.55 -36.01
C GLU A 525 13.54 -5.23 -37.52
N ASP A 526 14.60 -4.56 -37.99
CA ASP A 526 14.79 -4.23 -39.41
C ASP A 526 15.53 -5.33 -40.19
N GLY A 527 15.07 -6.58 -40.05
CA GLY A 527 15.75 -7.74 -40.66
C GLY A 527 14.88 -8.85 -41.23
N ASN A 528 13.53 -8.80 -41.12
CA ASN A 528 12.68 -9.92 -41.56
C ASN A 528 11.66 -9.62 -42.66
N SER A 529 11.75 -8.46 -43.32
CA SER A 529 10.99 -8.13 -44.54
C SER A 529 11.83 -8.36 -45.81
N ALA A 530 12.36 -9.57 -45.97
CA ALA A 530 12.94 -10.01 -47.24
C ALA A 530 12.31 -11.34 -47.69
N GLY A 531 11.22 -11.22 -48.45
CA GLY A 531 10.96 -12.12 -49.57
C GLY A 531 9.81 -13.10 -49.41
N HIS A 532 8.56 -12.63 -49.53
CA HIS A 532 7.48 -13.37 -50.18
C HIS A 532 6.73 -12.40 -51.11
N GLY A 533 7.35 -12.11 -52.27
CA GLY A 533 6.70 -11.39 -53.36
C GLY A 533 5.69 -12.29 -54.08
N HIS A 534 4.44 -12.31 -53.60
CA HIS A 534 3.32 -12.77 -54.40
C HIS A 534 2.76 -11.60 -55.19
N GLY A 535 3.13 -11.51 -56.46
CA GLY A 535 2.58 -10.53 -57.40
C GLY A 535 2.57 -11.10 -58.81
N GLY A 536 1.42 -11.60 -59.24
CA GLY A 536 1.19 -11.89 -60.65
C GLY A 536 0.07 -12.88 -60.90
N HIS A 537 -1.18 -12.42 -60.87
CA HIS A 537 -2.24 -12.97 -61.73
C HIS A 537 -3.04 -11.80 -62.31
N GLY A 538 -2.72 -11.47 -63.56
CA GLY A 538 -3.55 -10.66 -64.45
C GLY A 538 -4.63 -11.53 -65.08
N HIS A 539 -5.79 -10.91 -65.28
CA HIS A 539 -6.99 -11.47 -65.90
C HIS A 539 -6.76 -11.99 -67.34
N SER A 540 -7.44 -13.09 -67.70
CA SER A 540 -8.09 -13.21 -69.00
C SER A 540 -9.18 -14.29 -69.01
N HIS A 541 -10.38 -13.85 -69.41
CA HIS A 541 -11.51 -14.57 -70.02
C HIS A 541 -12.28 -15.67 -69.27
#